data_AF-A0A4Q1HJP4-F1
#
_entry.id   AF-A0A4Q1HJP4-F1
#
_cell.length_a   1.000
_cell.length_b   1.000
_cell.length_c   1.000
_cell.angle_alpha   90.00
_cell.angle_beta   90.00
_cell.angle_gamma   90.00
#
_symmetry.space_group_name_H-M   'P 1'
#
loop_
_entity.id
_entity.type
_entity.pdbx_description
1 polymer ?
#
loop_
_entity_poly.entity_id
_entity_poly.type
_entity_poly.pdbx_seq_one_letter_code
_entity_poly.pdbx_strand_id
1 'polypeptide(L)'
;MHDYLFYVSRMLSGGPGGLFVVQCFVLFYSASAICGHFARSGPMAAAMGVGLVALFFLFPTLAGTVIVLWKDVVVVSFSLAAIATWLSGVRRFQWWKFFCVFFFLIIAISLRYNALPLVLPFMLLTVINPAGRASDTRKRIGALAGAMLVLSVSYATTLWRLPDFKRLPPVGNLVGVINLWDLTGVSACENLNLLPEGLESGERIPAADFKRIFDSRHLNITFTNPIWQAHVPRWGVDASAIQAQWRTVIREHPLCYLKIRNAVFLEQFGLHRHQVFYPTHSGIDGNKFGLQLAYPARTSALVQDIVAWSNSPLRRIYLLHAVALVLAVIAVWINRWRYDLLFALGLGIIGFVGLLYFAAPAADARYVFPSGVFSALLAILALGRITMWIRAKRPVPTTEGENSSRRLS
;
A
#
# COMPACT_ATOMS: atom_id res chain seq x y z
N MET A 1 -15.09 1.84 9.21
CA MET A 1 -15.02 0.58 8.45
C MET A 1 -14.31 -0.55 9.20
N HIS A 2 -13.05 -0.37 9.62
CA HIS A 2 -12.28 -1.42 10.32
C HIS A 2 -12.97 -1.98 11.58
N ASP A 3 -13.56 -1.09 12.40
CA ASP A 3 -14.29 -1.51 13.61
C ASP A 3 -15.51 -2.39 13.29
N TYR A 4 -16.15 -2.20 12.13
CA TYR A 4 -17.25 -3.08 11.71
C TYR A 4 -16.74 -4.47 11.35
N LEU A 5 -15.53 -4.59 10.80
CA LEU A 5 -14.93 -5.90 10.51
C LEU A 5 -14.64 -6.67 11.81
N PHE A 6 -14.18 -5.97 12.85
CA PHE A 6 -14.07 -6.55 14.19
C PHE A 6 -15.43 -6.97 14.75
N TYR A 7 -16.46 -6.13 14.59
CA TYR A 7 -17.81 -6.45 15.03
C TYR A 7 -18.37 -7.70 14.33
N VAL A 8 -18.26 -7.77 13.00
CA VAL A 8 -18.66 -8.94 12.21
C VAL A 8 -17.88 -10.18 12.63
N SER A 9 -16.56 -10.08 12.78
CA SER A 9 -15.76 -11.23 13.21
C SER A 9 -16.13 -11.70 14.61
N ARG A 10 -16.47 -10.78 15.53
CA ARG A 10 -16.98 -11.10 16.86
C ARG A 10 -18.36 -11.78 16.80
N MET A 11 -19.29 -11.32 15.96
CA MET A 11 -20.60 -11.96 15.78
C MET A 11 -20.47 -13.40 15.28
N LEU A 12 -19.44 -13.68 14.49
CA LEU A 12 -19.10 -15.01 14.00
C LEU A 12 -18.22 -15.82 14.97
N SER A 13 -18.07 -15.37 16.21
CA SER A 13 -17.24 -16.00 17.26
C SER A 13 -15.74 -16.09 16.94
N GLY A 14 -15.25 -15.36 15.93
CA GLY A 14 -13.83 -15.34 15.55
C GLY A 14 -12.99 -14.32 16.32
N GLY A 15 -13.60 -13.23 16.80
CA GLY A 15 -12.89 -12.15 17.49
C GLY A 15 -11.76 -11.53 16.64
N PRO A 16 -10.69 -10.99 17.26
CA PRO A 16 -9.53 -10.47 16.51
C PRO A 16 -8.83 -11.53 15.65
N GLY A 17 -8.75 -12.77 16.13
CA GLY A 17 -8.11 -13.87 15.41
C GLY A 17 -8.85 -14.23 14.11
N GLY A 18 -10.18 -14.24 14.14
CA GLY A 18 -11.00 -14.45 12.94
C GLY A 18 -10.76 -13.39 11.88
N LEU A 19 -10.69 -12.11 12.26
CA LEU A 19 -10.37 -11.03 11.33
C LEU A 19 -8.95 -11.20 10.74
N PHE A 20 -7.99 -11.61 11.57
CA PHE A 20 -6.62 -11.87 11.13
C PHE A 20 -6.55 -13.01 10.10
N VAL A 21 -7.25 -14.12 10.36
CA VAL A 21 -7.32 -15.25 9.43
C VAL A 21 -7.99 -14.83 8.12
N VAL A 22 -9.10 -14.10 8.19
CA VAL A 22 -9.84 -13.65 7.00
C VAL A 22 -9.00 -12.69 6.16
N GLN A 23 -8.31 -11.70 6.75
CA GLN A 23 -7.46 -10.79 5.95
C GLN A 23 -6.34 -11.56 5.23
N CYS A 24 -5.67 -12.47 5.93
CA CYS A 24 -4.57 -13.25 5.36
C CYS A 24 -5.08 -14.20 4.27
N PHE A 25 -6.22 -14.87 4.51
CA PHE A 25 -6.84 -15.72 3.51
C PHE A 25 -7.23 -14.93 2.27
N VAL A 26 -7.97 -13.83 2.41
CA VAL A 26 -8.40 -13.00 1.26
C VAL A 26 -7.19 -12.47 0.51
N LEU A 27 -6.13 -12.02 1.19
CA LEU A 27 -4.89 -11.56 0.57
C LEU A 27 -4.24 -12.64 -0.30
N PHE A 28 -3.88 -13.77 0.30
CA PHE A 28 -3.10 -14.81 -0.39
C PHE A 28 -3.95 -15.61 -1.38
N TYR A 29 -5.22 -15.87 -1.08
CA TYR A 29 -6.14 -16.53 -2.01
C TYR A 29 -6.36 -15.66 -3.26
N SER A 30 -6.65 -14.38 -3.10
CA SER A 30 -6.88 -13.47 -4.23
C SER A 30 -5.62 -13.30 -5.07
N ALA A 31 -4.46 -13.13 -4.44
CA ALA A 31 -3.20 -13.01 -5.16
C ALA A 31 -2.83 -14.30 -5.92
N SER A 32 -3.08 -15.47 -5.32
CA SER A 32 -2.89 -16.77 -5.97
C SER A 32 -3.87 -16.98 -7.13
N ALA A 33 -5.13 -16.55 -6.99
CA ALA A 33 -6.11 -16.59 -8.07
C ALA A 33 -5.70 -15.71 -9.26
N ILE A 34 -5.12 -14.53 -8.99
CA ILE A 34 -4.53 -13.68 -10.03
C ILE A 34 -3.37 -14.41 -10.71
N CYS A 35 -2.44 -15.01 -9.95
CA CYS A 35 -1.35 -15.80 -10.51
C CYS A 35 -1.85 -16.95 -11.39
N GLY A 36 -2.86 -17.69 -10.94
CA GLY A 36 -3.49 -18.79 -11.67
C GLY A 36 -4.15 -18.35 -12.99
N HIS A 37 -4.65 -17.12 -13.07
CA HIS A 37 -5.17 -16.57 -14.32
C HIS A 37 -4.07 -16.36 -15.38
N PHE A 38 -2.86 -15.99 -14.95
CA PHE A 38 -1.73 -15.73 -15.83
C PHE A 38 -0.89 -16.98 -16.14
N ALA A 39 -0.98 -18.02 -15.32
CA ALA A 39 -0.28 -19.28 -15.51
C ALA A 39 -0.87 -20.10 -16.68
N ARG A 40 0.00 -20.77 -17.45
CA ARG A 40 -0.41 -21.72 -18.50
C ARG A 40 -0.79 -23.11 -17.96
N SER A 41 -0.35 -23.46 -16.76
CA SER A 41 -0.56 -24.78 -16.15
C SER A 41 -0.72 -24.69 -14.63
N GLY A 42 -1.33 -25.71 -14.03
CA GLY A 42 -1.49 -25.82 -12.58
C GLY A 42 -0.16 -25.73 -11.80
N PRO A 43 0.90 -26.48 -12.18
CA PRO A 43 2.19 -26.39 -11.52
C PRO A 43 2.83 -24.99 -11.58
N MET A 44 2.66 -24.27 -12.70
CA MET A 44 3.15 -22.90 -12.83
C MET A 44 2.38 -21.95 -11.91
N ALA A 45 1.06 -22.11 -11.81
CA ALA A 45 0.23 -21.33 -10.89
C ALA A 45 0.67 -21.54 -9.43
N ALA A 46 0.91 -22.79 -9.04
CA ALA A 46 1.41 -23.14 -7.72
C ALA A 46 2.80 -22.53 -7.46
N ALA A 47 3.74 -22.64 -8.40
CA ALA A 47 5.06 -22.04 -8.29
C ALA A 47 5.00 -20.51 -8.14
N MET A 48 4.14 -19.84 -8.89
CA MET A 48 3.92 -18.39 -8.78
C MET A 48 3.32 -18.02 -7.41
N GLY A 49 2.33 -18.78 -6.91
CA GLY A 49 1.75 -18.57 -5.59
C GLY A 49 2.76 -18.77 -4.46
N VAL A 50 3.54 -19.85 -4.50
CA VAL A 50 4.63 -20.10 -3.55
C VAL A 50 5.69 -19.01 -3.61
N GLY A 51 6.08 -18.59 -4.81
CA GLY A 51 7.02 -17.48 -5.01
C GLY A 51 6.52 -16.18 -4.40
N LEU A 52 5.22 -15.88 -4.52
CA LEU A 52 4.62 -14.71 -3.88
C LEU A 52 4.70 -14.80 -2.35
N VAL A 53 4.34 -15.94 -1.76
CA VAL A 53 4.45 -16.15 -0.31
C VAL A 53 5.91 -16.02 0.15
N ALA A 54 6.85 -16.59 -0.61
CA ALA A 54 8.27 -16.46 -0.31
C ALA A 54 8.75 -15.00 -0.31
N LEU A 55 8.23 -14.14 -1.19
CA LEU A 55 8.55 -12.70 -1.17
C LEU A 55 8.09 -12.01 0.13
N PHE A 56 6.98 -12.42 0.75
CA PHE A 56 6.59 -11.85 2.05
C PHE A 56 7.63 -12.15 3.14
N PHE A 57 8.21 -13.35 3.15
CA PHE A 57 9.27 -13.71 4.09
C PHE A 57 10.64 -13.12 3.73
N LEU A 58 10.91 -12.94 2.43
CA LEU A 58 12.16 -12.33 1.97
C LEU A 58 12.25 -10.83 2.31
N PHE A 59 11.10 -10.14 2.34
CA PHE A 59 11.01 -8.70 2.66
C PHE A 59 10.36 -8.50 4.04
N PRO A 60 11.16 -8.29 5.12
CA PRO A 60 10.67 -8.24 6.50
C PRO A 60 9.60 -7.19 6.76
N THR A 61 9.55 -6.11 5.98
CA THR A 61 8.49 -5.09 6.10
C THR A 61 7.12 -5.61 5.63
N LEU A 62 7.08 -6.55 4.67
CA LEU A 62 5.87 -7.25 4.27
C LEU A 62 5.44 -8.26 5.32
N ALA A 63 6.36 -9.13 5.78
CA ALA A 63 6.10 -10.07 6.87
C ALA A 63 5.65 -9.33 8.15
N GLY A 64 6.37 -8.29 8.54
CA GLY A 64 6.12 -7.50 9.73
C GLY A 64 4.77 -6.79 9.72
N THR A 65 4.32 -6.35 8.55
CA THR A 65 2.98 -5.76 8.41
C THR A 65 1.89 -6.83 8.38
N VAL A 66 2.08 -7.94 7.66
CA VAL A 66 1.02 -8.95 7.49
C VAL A 66 0.66 -9.67 8.79
N ILE A 67 1.61 -9.79 9.73
CA ILE A 67 1.36 -10.39 11.04
C ILE A 67 0.63 -9.46 12.03
N VAL A 68 0.40 -8.20 11.66
CA VAL A 68 -0.31 -7.23 12.49
C VAL A 68 -1.71 -6.96 11.92
N LEU A 69 -2.68 -6.75 12.80
CA LEU A 69 -4.04 -6.30 12.42
C LEU A 69 -4.05 -4.81 12.08
N TRP A 70 -3.43 -4.47 10.95
CA TRP A 70 -3.45 -3.13 10.39
C TRP A 70 -4.43 -3.00 9.23
N LYS A 71 -5.06 -1.82 9.14
CA LYS A 71 -5.96 -1.45 8.05
C LYS A 71 -5.31 -1.64 6.67
N ASP A 72 -4.00 -1.43 6.56
CA ASP A 72 -3.24 -1.58 5.31
C ASP A 72 -3.35 -2.99 4.71
N VAL A 73 -3.28 -4.02 5.56
CA VAL A 73 -3.39 -5.43 5.11
C VAL A 73 -4.78 -5.68 4.54
N VAL A 74 -5.81 -5.22 5.23
CA VAL A 74 -7.20 -5.37 4.82
C VAL A 74 -7.50 -4.61 3.51
N VAL A 75 -6.99 -3.38 3.38
CA VAL A 75 -7.10 -2.56 2.15
C VAL A 75 -6.56 -3.32 0.94
N VAL A 76 -5.35 -3.87 1.06
CA VAL A 76 -4.69 -4.61 -0.02
C VAL A 76 -5.44 -5.90 -0.31
N SER A 77 -5.88 -6.62 0.73
CA SER A 77 -6.64 -7.87 0.60
C SER A 77 -7.87 -7.67 -0.28
N PHE A 78 -8.69 -6.66 0.01
CA PHE A 78 -9.88 -6.35 -0.78
C PHE A 78 -9.56 -5.77 -2.16
N SER A 79 -8.47 -5.02 -2.30
CA SER A 79 -8.00 -4.54 -3.60
C SER A 79 -7.61 -5.70 -4.53
N LEU A 80 -6.90 -6.71 -4.01
CA LEU A 80 -6.58 -7.92 -4.76
C LEU A 80 -7.83 -8.77 -5.01
N ALA A 81 -8.77 -8.85 -4.07
CA ALA A 81 -10.04 -9.54 -4.27
C ALA A 81 -10.86 -8.92 -5.42
N ALA A 82 -10.86 -7.59 -5.54
CA ALA A 82 -11.48 -6.89 -6.67
C ALA A 82 -10.84 -7.30 -8.01
N ILE A 83 -9.50 -7.32 -8.08
CA ILE A 83 -8.76 -7.73 -9.28
C ILE A 83 -9.02 -9.20 -9.63
N ALA A 84 -8.94 -10.10 -8.64
CA ALA A 84 -9.20 -11.53 -8.81
C ALA A 84 -10.63 -11.78 -9.32
N THR A 85 -11.61 -11.07 -8.74
CA THR A 85 -13.01 -11.16 -9.15
C THR A 85 -13.22 -10.67 -10.58
N TRP A 86 -12.61 -9.55 -10.96
CA TRP A 86 -12.63 -9.04 -12.33
C TRP A 86 -12.05 -10.06 -13.32
N LEU A 87 -10.86 -10.61 -13.02
CA LEU A 87 -10.21 -11.66 -13.83
C LEU A 87 -11.07 -12.92 -13.99
N SER A 88 -11.82 -13.30 -12.94
CA SER A 88 -12.74 -14.43 -13.00
C SER A 88 -13.96 -14.19 -13.91
N GLY A 89 -14.27 -12.92 -14.20
CA GLY A 89 -15.32 -12.48 -15.12
C GLY A 89 -14.86 -12.33 -16.57
N VAL A 90 -13.54 -12.30 -16.84
CA VAL A 90 -12.99 -12.12 -18.20
C VAL A 90 -13.37 -13.25 -19.14
N ARG A 91 -13.45 -14.49 -18.63
CA ARG A 91 -13.85 -15.66 -19.44
C ARG A 91 -15.35 -15.65 -19.76
N ARG A 92 -16.18 -15.29 -18.79
CA ARG A 92 -17.63 -15.21 -18.91
C ARG A 92 -18.12 -14.08 -18.01
N PHE A 93 -18.60 -13.01 -18.63
CA PHE A 93 -19.13 -11.86 -17.92
C PHE A 93 -20.35 -12.29 -17.10
N GLN A 94 -20.33 -11.98 -15.81
CA GLN A 94 -21.42 -12.26 -14.87
C GLN A 94 -21.65 -11.01 -14.03
N TRP A 95 -22.89 -10.51 -14.03
CA TRP A 95 -23.23 -9.26 -13.35
C TRP A 95 -22.93 -9.29 -11.85
N TRP A 96 -23.18 -10.40 -11.16
CA TRP A 96 -22.88 -10.50 -9.73
C TRP A 96 -21.37 -10.35 -9.45
N LYS A 97 -20.49 -10.98 -10.24
CA LYS A 97 -19.02 -10.81 -10.11
C LYS A 97 -18.64 -9.37 -10.36
N PHE A 98 -19.23 -8.77 -11.38
CA PHE A 98 -18.99 -7.39 -11.73
C PHE A 98 -19.36 -6.44 -10.58
N PHE A 99 -20.52 -6.63 -9.93
CA PHE A 99 -20.88 -5.88 -8.72
C PHE A 99 -19.93 -6.16 -7.54
N CYS A 100 -19.47 -7.40 -7.37
CA CYS A 100 -18.49 -7.74 -6.33
C CYS A 100 -17.16 -6.98 -6.50
N VAL A 101 -16.72 -6.66 -7.72
CA VAL A 101 -15.52 -5.82 -7.95
C VAL A 101 -15.69 -4.48 -7.26
N PHE A 102 -16.80 -3.78 -7.50
CA PHE A 102 -17.05 -2.45 -6.91
C PHE A 102 -17.27 -2.54 -5.40
N PHE A 103 -17.94 -3.58 -4.92
CA PHE A 103 -18.09 -3.83 -3.48
C PHE A 103 -16.73 -3.93 -2.77
N PHE A 104 -15.79 -4.71 -3.32
CA PHE A 104 -14.45 -4.83 -2.74
C PHE A 104 -13.66 -3.53 -2.84
N LEU A 105 -13.78 -2.77 -3.93
CA LEU A 105 -13.14 -1.45 -4.06
C LEU A 105 -13.71 -0.43 -3.06
N ILE A 106 -15.03 -0.44 -2.81
CA ILE A 106 -15.65 0.38 -1.75
C ILE A 106 -14.98 0.07 -0.42
N ILE A 107 -14.89 -1.21 -0.03
CA ILE A 107 -14.29 -1.58 1.25
C ILE A 107 -12.83 -1.11 1.32
N ALA A 108 -12.03 -1.36 0.28
CA ALA A 108 -10.62 -0.98 0.25
C ALA A 108 -10.42 0.54 0.42
N ILE A 109 -11.12 1.37 -0.35
CA ILE A 109 -10.95 2.82 -0.32
C ILE A 109 -11.60 3.43 0.93
N SER A 110 -12.71 2.87 1.41
CA SER A 110 -13.37 3.29 2.67
C SER A 110 -12.51 2.99 3.91
N LEU A 111 -11.65 1.97 3.86
CA LEU A 111 -10.71 1.68 4.94
C LEU A 111 -9.56 2.68 5.00
N ARG A 112 -9.03 3.08 3.83
CA ARG A 112 -8.07 4.17 3.69
C ARG A 112 -8.19 4.86 2.33
N TYR A 113 -8.46 6.16 2.35
CA TYR A 113 -8.59 6.98 1.14
C TYR A 113 -7.28 7.06 0.33
N ASN A 114 -6.11 6.91 0.98
CA ASN A 114 -4.83 6.87 0.30
C ASN A 114 -4.65 5.63 -0.58
N ALA A 115 -5.54 4.62 -0.49
CA ALA A 115 -5.57 3.50 -1.42
C ALA A 115 -6.00 3.90 -2.84
N LEU A 116 -6.67 5.05 -3.01
CA LEU A 116 -7.22 5.45 -4.30
C LEU A 116 -6.16 5.52 -5.41
N PRO A 117 -5.00 6.20 -5.28
CA PRO A 117 -3.98 6.18 -6.34
C PRO A 117 -3.46 4.79 -6.70
N LEU A 118 -3.47 3.84 -5.75
CA LEU A 118 -3.04 2.46 -6.01
C LEU A 118 -4.02 1.71 -6.92
N VAL A 119 -5.33 1.88 -6.70
CA VAL A 119 -6.39 1.13 -7.40
C VAL A 119 -7.03 1.90 -8.56
N LEU A 120 -6.81 3.21 -8.67
CA LEU A 120 -7.41 4.05 -9.70
C LEU A 120 -7.09 3.58 -11.12
N PRO A 121 -5.85 3.23 -11.49
CA PRO A 121 -5.56 2.70 -12.83
C PRO A 121 -6.32 1.39 -13.14
N PHE A 122 -6.47 0.52 -12.14
CA PHE A 122 -7.28 -0.71 -12.29
C PHE A 122 -8.78 -0.40 -12.42
N MET A 123 -9.28 0.59 -11.68
CA MET A 123 -10.68 1.04 -11.80
C MET A 123 -10.95 1.61 -13.19
N LEU A 124 -10.04 2.43 -13.73
CA LEU A 124 -10.11 2.94 -15.10
C LEU A 124 -10.07 1.80 -16.13
N LEU A 125 -9.18 0.82 -15.94
CA LEU A 125 -9.14 -0.38 -16.77
C LEU A 125 -10.48 -1.15 -16.76
N THR A 126 -11.11 -1.25 -15.59
CA THR A 126 -12.42 -1.90 -15.43
C THR A 126 -13.53 -1.12 -16.16
N VAL A 127 -13.44 0.22 -16.22
CA VAL A 127 -14.38 1.06 -16.99
C VAL A 127 -14.18 0.90 -18.50
N ILE A 128 -12.93 0.88 -18.96
CA ILE A 128 -12.59 0.77 -20.39
C ILE A 128 -12.92 -0.63 -20.91
N ASN A 129 -12.54 -1.67 -20.14
CA ASN A 129 -12.67 -3.09 -20.47
C ASN A 129 -13.40 -3.88 -19.36
N PRO A 130 -14.72 -3.67 -19.13
CA PRO A 130 -15.48 -4.33 -18.07
C PRO A 130 -15.41 -5.86 -18.10
N ALA A 131 -15.37 -6.45 -19.30
CA ALA A 131 -15.26 -7.90 -19.49
C ALA A 131 -13.81 -8.36 -19.80
N GLY A 132 -12.80 -7.52 -19.56
CA GLY A 132 -11.40 -7.78 -19.93
C GLY A 132 -11.12 -7.82 -21.44
N ARG A 133 -12.08 -7.34 -22.23
CA ARG A 133 -12.03 -7.23 -23.71
C ARG A 133 -12.96 -6.11 -24.16
N ALA A 134 -12.94 -5.82 -25.47
CA ALA A 134 -13.92 -4.96 -26.10
C ALA A 134 -15.34 -5.35 -25.64
N SER A 135 -16.02 -4.39 -25.03
CA SER A 135 -17.30 -4.57 -24.36
C SER A 135 -18.31 -3.60 -24.95
N ASP A 136 -19.59 -3.99 -24.92
CA ASP A 136 -20.69 -3.11 -25.33
C ASP A 136 -20.81 -1.87 -24.43
N THR A 137 -21.49 -0.84 -24.94
CA THR A 137 -21.70 0.43 -24.25
C THR A 137 -22.43 0.26 -22.91
N ARG A 138 -23.34 -0.72 -22.80
CA ARG A 138 -24.11 -0.96 -21.56
C ARG A 138 -23.19 -1.39 -20.42
N LYS A 139 -22.26 -2.31 -20.66
CA LYS A 139 -21.26 -2.74 -19.67
C LYS A 139 -20.35 -1.59 -19.24
N ARG A 140 -19.95 -0.72 -20.17
CA ARG A 140 -19.12 0.45 -19.88
C ARG A 140 -19.86 1.48 -19.03
N ILE A 141 -21.13 1.77 -19.35
CA ILE A 141 -21.98 2.64 -18.53
C ILE A 141 -22.14 2.05 -17.13
N GLY A 142 -22.41 0.75 -17.02
CA GLY A 142 -22.49 0.06 -15.72
C GLY A 142 -21.18 0.16 -14.93
N ALA A 143 -20.03 0.09 -15.60
CA ALA A 143 -18.73 0.21 -14.95
C ALA A 143 -18.44 1.63 -14.47
N LEU A 144 -18.79 2.62 -15.29
CA LEU A 144 -18.68 4.02 -14.93
C LEU A 144 -19.58 4.35 -13.73
N ALA A 145 -20.84 3.90 -13.75
CA ALA A 145 -21.75 4.05 -12.62
C ALA A 145 -21.22 3.35 -11.36
N GLY A 146 -20.66 2.14 -11.50
CA GLY A 146 -20.00 1.43 -10.40
C GLY A 146 -18.80 2.18 -9.84
N ALA A 147 -17.94 2.74 -10.69
CA ALA A 147 -16.79 3.54 -10.26
C ALA A 147 -17.21 4.84 -9.55
N MET A 148 -18.24 5.52 -10.05
CA MET A 148 -18.83 6.69 -9.38
C MET A 148 -19.40 6.30 -8.02
N LEU A 149 -20.11 5.18 -7.92
CA LEU A 149 -20.61 4.66 -6.66
C LEU A 149 -19.48 4.35 -5.67
N VAL A 150 -18.38 3.73 -6.14
CA VAL A 150 -17.18 3.50 -5.31
C VAL A 150 -16.68 4.80 -4.70
N LEU A 151 -16.50 5.84 -5.53
CA LEU A 151 -15.99 7.14 -5.07
C LEU A 151 -16.96 7.82 -4.10
N SER A 152 -18.25 7.85 -4.43
CA SER A 152 -19.29 8.47 -3.59
C SER A 152 -19.44 7.79 -2.25
N VAL A 153 -19.54 6.44 -2.22
CA VAL A 153 -19.69 5.69 -0.96
C VAL A 153 -18.42 5.79 -0.12
N SER A 154 -17.24 5.66 -0.74
CA SER A 154 -15.98 5.76 0.00
C SER A 154 -15.80 7.14 0.60
N TYR A 155 -16.08 8.21 -0.16
CA TYR A 155 -16.10 9.58 0.35
C TYR A 155 -17.14 9.78 1.46
N ALA A 156 -18.34 9.22 1.31
CA ALA A 156 -19.35 9.31 2.36
C ALA A 156 -18.87 8.62 3.66
N THR A 157 -18.20 7.48 3.57
CA THR A 157 -17.72 6.76 4.77
C THR A 157 -16.55 7.45 5.50
N THR A 158 -15.90 8.45 4.89
CA THR A 158 -14.90 9.29 5.58
C THR A 158 -15.54 10.45 6.33
N LEU A 159 -16.79 10.80 5.98
CA LEU A 159 -17.53 11.91 6.59
C LEU A 159 -18.58 11.44 7.59
N TRP A 160 -19.18 10.27 7.37
CA TRP A 160 -20.29 9.76 8.17
C TRP A 160 -20.00 8.36 8.69
N ARG A 161 -20.35 8.14 9.97
CA ARG A 161 -20.35 6.83 10.61
C ARG A 161 -21.59 6.05 10.17
N LEU A 162 -21.49 4.72 10.13
CA LEU A 162 -22.60 3.81 9.86
C LEU A 162 -22.88 2.95 11.10
N PRO A 163 -24.09 2.41 11.28
CA PRO A 163 -25.31 2.70 10.53
C PRO A 163 -26.01 3.98 11.01
N ASP A 164 -25.50 4.68 12.02
CA ASP A 164 -26.22 5.80 12.66
C ASP A 164 -26.09 7.14 11.93
N PHE A 165 -25.34 7.20 10.83
CA PHE A 165 -25.13 8.38 9.98
C PHE A 165 -24.65 9.63 10.74
N LYS A 166 -24.06 9.43 11.93
CA LYS A 166 -23.46 10.55 12.67
C LYS A 166 -22.24 11.04 11.91
N ARG A 167 -22.21 12.35 11.65
CA ARG A 167 -21.04 12.99 11.05
C ARG A 167 -19.85 12.71 11.97
N LEU A 168 -18.79 12.16 11.39
CA LEU A 168 -17.53 11.99 12.09
C LEU A 168 -17.01 13.38 12.46
N PRO A 169 -16.35 13.55 13.62
CA PRO A 169 -15.65 14.79 13.89
C PRO A 169 -14.75 15.08 12.68
N PRO A 170 -14.68 16.34 12.21
CA PRO A 170 -13.81 16.68 11.09
C PRO A 170 -12.45 16.09 11.41
N VAL A 171 -11.95 15.21 10.51
CA VAL A 171 -10.71 14.46 10.73
C VAL A 171 -9.64 15.51 10.98
N GLY A 172 -9.32 15.73 12.26
CA GLY A 172 -8.65 16.96 12.71
C GLY A 172 -7.45 17.22 11.85
N ASN A 173 -7.58 18.21 10.96
CA ASN A 173 -6.61 18.76 10.05
C ASN A 173 -5.41 17.85 9.66
N LEU A 174 -5.58 16.57 9.32
CA LEU A 174 -4.42 15.68 9.08
C LEU A 174 -3.49 16.28 8.02
N VAL A 175 -4.08 16.91 6.99
CA VAL A 175 -3.36 17.70 6.00
C VAL A 175 -2.57 18.82 6.66
N GLY A 176 -3.16 19.64 7.52
CA GLY A 176 -2.43 20.69 8.20
C GLY A 176 -1.47 20.21 9.28
N VAL A 177 -1.64 19.01 9.87
CA VAL A 177 -0.62 18.39 10.74
C VAL A 177 0.60 17.99 9.92
N ILE A 178 0.37 17.41 8.72
CA ILE A 178 1.43 17.12 7.77
C ILE A 178 2.10 18.41 7.30
N ASN A 179 1.33 19.44 6.96
CA ASN A 179 1.85 20.75 6.56
C ASN A 179 2.65 21.39 7.69
N LEU A 180 2.21 21.27 8.94
CA LEU A 180 2.92 21.79 10.09
C LEU A 180 4.24 21.04 10.33
N TRP A 181 4.24 19.72 10.10
CA TRP A 181 5.45 18.91 10.16
C TRP A 181 6.44 19.31 9.06
N ASP A 182 5.95 19.57 7.84
CA ASP A 182 6.78 20.12 6.75
C ASP A 182 7.33 21.50 7.11
N LEU A 183 6.51 22.40 7.64
CA LEU A 183 6.94 23.72 8.09
C LEU A 183 8.04 23.61 9.14
N THR A 184 7.92 22.67 10.07
CA THR A 184 8.94 22.37 11.08
C THR A 184 10.24 21.86 10.43
N GLY A 185 10.14 21.00 9.42
CA GLY A 185 11.28 20.50 8.67
C GLY A 185 11.98 21.58 7.83
N VAL A 186 11.22 22.43 7.14
CA VAL A 186 11.79 23.56 6.37
C VAL A 186 12.42 24.58 7.33
N SER A 187 11.79 24.85 8.48
CA SER A 187 12.36 25.67 9.55
C SER A 187 13.72 25.13 10.02
N ALA A 188 13.84 23.81 10.19
CA ALA A 188 15.11 23.16 10.54
C ALA A 188 16.17 23.26 9.42
N CYS A 189 15.75 23.22 8.17
CA CYS A 189 16.62 23.34 7.00
C CYS A 189 17.17 24.75 6.82
N GLU A 190 16.28 25.75 6.91
CA GLU A 190 16.58 27.18 6.70
C GLU A 190 17.17 27.86 7.94
N ASN A 191 17.06 27.23 9.12
CA ASN A 191 17.42 27.84 10.40
C ASN A 191 16.64 29.14 10.65
N LEU A 192 15.32 29.08 10.40
CA LEU A 192 14.35 30.16 10.59
C LEU A 192 13.09 29.59 11.26
N ASN A 193 12.36 30.40 12.04
CA ASN A 193 11.03 30.01 12.52
C ASN A 193 9.97 30.37 11.47
N LEU A 194 9.54 29.38 10.69
CA LEU A 194 8.56 29.57 9.61
C LEU A 194 7.14 29.13 10.00
N LEU A 195 6.90 28.91 11.29
CA LEU A 195 5.58 28.56 11.81
C LEU A 195 4.61 29.75 11.70
N PRO A 196 3.30 29.51 11.52
CA PRO A 196 2.32 30.58 11.48
C PRO A 196 2.23 31.30 12.83
N GLU A 197 1.97 32.61 12.78
CA GLU A 197 1.74 33.42 13.97
C GLU A 197 0.56 32.90 14.80
N GLY A 198 0.65 33.03 16.12
CA GLY A 198 -0.38 32.56 17.06
C GLY A 198 -0.38 31.05 17.34
N LEU A 199 0.50 30.27 16.69
CA LEU A 199 0.65 28.85 17.02
C LEU A 199 1.35 28.64 18.36
N GLU A 200 2.29 29.52 18.68
CA GLU A 200 3.14 29.48 19.86
C GLU A 200 2.46 30.28 20.98
N SER A 201 2.41 29.74 22.21
CA SER A 201 1.67 30.35 23.33
C SER A 201 2.43 31.43 24.11
N GLY A 202 3.60 31.84 23.63
CA GLY A 202 4.50 32.75 24.34
C GLY A 202 5.70 33.12 23.48
N GLU A 203 6.90 32.84 23.98
CA GLU A 203 8.13 33.03 23.21
C GLU A 203 8.11 32.16 21.95
N ARG A 204 8.69 32.65 20.85
CA ARG A 204 8.84 31.85 19.64
C ARG A 204 9.95 30.82 19.85
N ILE A 205 9.76 29.61 19.32
CA ILE A 205 10.79 28.58 19.29
C ILE A 205 12.04 29.18 18.62
N PRO A 206 13.20 29.17 19.30
CA PRO A 206 14.44 29.64 18.71
C PRO A 206 14.78 28.85 17.44
N ALA A 207 15.21 29.56 16.38
CA ALA A 207 15.44 28.94 15.08
C ALA A 207 16.43 27.76 15.12
N ALA A 208 17.41 27.81 16.03
CA ALA A 208 18.39 26.76 16.25
C ALA A 208 17.79 25.44 16.79
N ASP A 209 16.65 25.49 17.47
CA ASP A 209 16.04 24.31 18.09
C ASP A 209 15.27 23.45 17.10
N PHE A 210 14.86 23.98 15.93
CA PHE A 210 14.13 23.19 14.93
C PHE A 210 14.89 21.95 14.46
N LYS A 211 16.22 22.01 14.38
CA LYS A 211 17.07 20.84 14.04
C LYS A 211 17.02 19.73 15.10
N ARG A 212 16.76 20.09 16.36
CA ARG A 212 16.63 19.15 17.49
C ARG A 212 15.21 18.61 17.61
N ILE A 213 14.23 19.39 17.19
CA ILE A 213 12.81 19.05 17.23
C ILE A 213 12.43 18.13 16.06
N PHE A 214 12.87 18.48 14.85
CA PHE A 214 12.41 17.80 13.64
C PHE A 214 12.96 16.38 13.51
N ASP A 215 12.07 15.41 13.34
CA ASP A 215 12.41 14.03 13.00
C ASP A 215 11.69 13.61 11.71
N SER A 216 12.44 13.19 10.69
CA SER A 216 11.90 12.77 9.38
C SER A 216 11.19 11.42 9.42
N ARG A 217 11.29 10.67 10.52
CA ARG A 217 10.68 9.34 10.63
C ARG A 217 9.21 9.40 10.99
N HIS A 218 8.79 10.36 11.83
CA HIS A 218 7.38 10.45 12.23
C HIS A 218 7.03 11.80 12.82
N LEU A 219 5.92 12.41 12.37
CA LEU A 219 5.38 13.64 12.97
C LEU A 219 5.12 13.56 14.48
N ASN A 220 4.76 12.38 15.01
CA ASN A 220 4.50 12.22 16.44
C ASN A 220 5.79 12.35 17.24
N ILE A 221 6.94 11.93 16.71
CA ILE A 221 8.25 12.11 17.38
C ILE A 221 8.57 13.59 17.44
N THR A 222 8.40 14.31 16.31
CA THR A 222 8.57 15.76 16.25
C THR A 222 7.71 16.47 17.30
N PHE A 223 6.41 16.17 17.33
CA PHE A 223 5.47 16.92 18.15
C PHE A 223 5.41 16.46 19.61
N THR A 224 5.95 15.29 19.95
CA THR A 224 6.14 14.88 21.36
C THR A 224 7.46 15.36 21.95
N ASN A 225 8.31 16.03 21.16
CA ASN A 225 9.53 16.64 21.65
C ASN A 225 9.22 17.65 22.77
N PRO A 226 9.92 17.60 23.93
CA PRO A 226 9.65 18.52 25.05
C PRO A 226 9.78 19.99 24.69
N ILE A 227 10.71 20.36 23.80
CA ILE A 227 10.88 21.74 23.34
C ILE A 227 9.65 22.19 22.55
N TRP A 228 9.13 21.32 21.68
CA TRP A 228 7.89 21.59 20.94
C TRP A 228 6.70 21.78 21.89
N GLN A 229 6.50 20.85 22.81
CA GLN A 229 5.37 20.87 23.76
C GLN A 229 5.40 22.09 24.70
N ALA A 230 6.59 22.60 25.04
CA ALA A 230 6.73 23.79 25.86
C ALA A 230 6.22 25.07 25.16
N HIS A 231 6.33 25.14 23.82
CA HIS A 231 5.95 26.32 23.05
C HIS A 231 4.58 26.18 22.36
N VAL A 232 4.16 24.96 22.04
CA VAL A 232 2.91 24.63 21.34
C VAL A 232 2.06 23.65 22.18
N PRO A 233 1.59 24.05 23.38
CA PRO A 233 0.88 23.16 24.29
C PRO A 233 -0.52 22.78 23.77
N ARG A 234 -1.10 23.60 22.89
CA ARG A 234 -2.38 23.35 22.20
C ARG A 234 -2.33 23.92 20.80
N TRP A 235 -2.99 23.26 19.86
CA TRP A 235 -3.11 23.75 18.50
C TRP A 235 -4.13 24.89 18.48
N GLY A 236 -3.64 26.12 18.68
CA GLY A 236 -4.48 27.33 18.75
C GLY A 236 -4.85 27.92 17.39
N VAL A 237 -4.22 27.45 16.30
CA VAL A 237 -4.35 28.04 14.97
C VAL A 237 -5.24 27.20 14.07
N ASP A 238 -6.07 27.88 13.27
CA ASP A 238 -6.94 27.24 12.30
C ASP A 238 -6.13 26.53 11.19
N ALA A 239 -6.71 25.45 10.68
CA ALA A 239 -6.16 24.67 9.60
C ALA A 239 -5.85 25.48 8.34
N SER A 240 -6.70 26.47 8.05
CA SER A 240 -6.55 27.35 6.90
C SER A 240 -5.28 28.21 7.00
N ALA A 241 -4.96 28.72 8.19
CA ALA A 241 -3.76 29.53 8.44
C ALA A 241 -2.49 28.68 8.31
N ILE A 242 -2.48 27.46 8.85
CA ILE A 242 -1.36 26.52 8.66
C ILE A 242 -1.18 26.20 7.17
N GLN A 243 -2.27 25.95 6.44
CA GLN A 243 -2.20 25.65 5.02
C GLN A 243 -1.73 26.85 4.19
N ALA A 244 -2.18 28.07 4.51
CA ALA A 244 -1.73 29.30 3.86
C ALA A 244 -0.23 29.49 4.06
N GLN A 245 0.24 29.39 5.30
CA GLN A 245 1.67 29.50 5.63
C GLN A 245 2.50 28.43 4.93
N TRP A 246 2.04 27.18 4.92
CA TRP A 246 2.70 26.09 4.20
C TRP A 246 2.83 26.38 2.72
N ARG A 247 1.77 26.87 2.05
CA ARG A 247 1.83 27.23 0.63
C ARG A 247 2.84 28.34 0.34
N THR A 248 2.95 29.32 1.21
CA THR A 248 3.96 30.39 1.10
C THR A 248 5.37 29.80 1.24
N VAL A 249 5.63 29.07 2.32
CA VAL A 249 6.95 28.51 2.62
C VAL A 249 7.44 27.52 1.56
N ILE A 250 6.59 26.63 1.02
CA ILE A 250 7.03 25.70 -0.02
C ILE A 250 7.37 26.40 -1.34
N ARG A 251 6.78 27.58 -1.60
CA ARG A 251 7.07 28.38 -2.80
C ARG A 251 8.37 29.17 -2.65
N GLU A 252 8.61 29.69 -1.45
CA GLU A 252 9.81 30.46 -1.13
C GLU A 252 11.03 29.56 -0.88
N HIS A 253 10.82 28.36 -0.33
CA HIS A 253 11.87 27.40 0.05
C HIS A 253 11.70 26.01 -0.58
N PRO A 254 11.54 25.90 -1.92
CA PRO A 254 11.20 24.64 -2.57
C PRO A 254 12.29 23.57 -2.41
N LEU A 255 13.57 23.96 -2.39
CA LEU A 255 14.68 23.04 -2.22
C LEU A 255 14.73 22.43 -0.82
N CYS A 256 14.50 23.23 0.23
CA CYS A 256 14.41 22.72 1.59
C CYS A 256 13.19 21.81 1.77
N TYR A 257 12.03 22.16 1.20
CA TYR A 257 10.87 21.29 1.19
C TYR A 257 11.17 19.93 0.54
N LEU A 258 11.76 19.92 -0.66
CA LEU A 258 12.15 18.69 -1.36
C LEU A 258 13.21 17.89 -0.59
N LYS A 259 14.17 18.55 0.06
CA LYS A 259 15.17 17.89 0.91
C LYS A 259 14.52 17.14 2.08
N ILE A 260 13.54 17.78 2.74
CA ILE A 260 12.81 17.15 3.84
C ILE A 260 11.95 16.00 3.34
N ARG A 261 11.18 16.17 2.26
CA ARG A 261 10.39 15.08 1.66
C ARG A 261 11.26 13.93 1.18
N ASN A 262 12.45 14.22 0.64
CA ASN A 262 13.42 13.19 0.31
C ASN A 262 13.92 12.46 1.56
N ALA A 263 14.21 13.14 2.66
CA ALA A 263 14.60 12.48 3.91
C ALA A 263 13.51 11.52 4.43
N VAL A 264 12.24 11.95 4.41
CA VAL A 264 11.08 11.09 4.76
C VAL A 264 11.00 9.88 3.83
N PHE A 265 11.13 10.10 2.52
CA PHE A 265 11.12 9.04 1.52
C PHE A 265 12.24 8.02 1.73
N LEU A 266 13.46 8.49 2.05
CA LEU A 266 14.59 7.62 2.35
C LEU A 266 14.32 6.76 3.60
N GLU A 267 13.78 7.33 4.67
CA GLU A 267 13.37 6.56 5.87
C GLU A 267 12.29 5.52 5.52
N GLN A 268 11.27 5.95 4.78
CA GLN A 268 10.10 5.13 4.46
C GLN A 268 10.42 3.90 3.61
N PHE A 269 11.38 4.02 2.69
CA PHE A 269 11.82 2.92 1.82
C PHE A 269 13.05 2.19 2.34
N GLY A 270 13.65 2.67 3.44
CA GLY A 270 14.90 2.15 3.94
C GLY A 270 16.06 2.42 2.98
N LEU A 271 16.22 3.63 2.46
CA LEU A 271 17.38 4.00 1.61
C LEU A 271 18.54 4.61 2.43
N HIS A 272 18.65 4.24 3.70
CA HIS A 272 19.67 4.70 4.64
C HIS A 272 20.51 3.53 5.19
N ARG A 273 21.51 3.78 6.05
CA ARG A 273 22.37 2.71 6.61
C ARG A 273 21.88 2.16 7.96
N HIS A 274 21.13 2.95 8.72
CA HIS A 274 20.57 2.52 10.01
C HIS A 274 19.37 1.58 9.86
N GLN A 275 18.79 1.21 11.00
CA GLN A 275 17.63 0.32 11.11
C GLN A 275 16.37 0.92 10.50
N VAL A 276 15.61 0.11 9.75
CA VAL A 276 14.31 0.51 9.17
C VAL A 276 13.38 0.96 10.28
N PHE A 277 12.74 2.11 10.09
CA PHE A 277 11.81 2.65 11.07
C PHE A 277 10.52 1.80 11.14
N TYR A 278 10.23 1.29 12.33
CA TYR A 278 8.98 0.62 12.66
C TYR A 278 8.54 -0.48 11.65
N PRO A 279 9.37 -1.52 11.43
CA PRO A 279 9.11 -2.57 10.44
C PRO A 279 7.92 -3.47 10.82
N THR A 280 7.57 -3.51 12.11
CA THR A 280 6.42 -4.23 12.68
C THR A 280 6.04 -3.60 14.02
N HIS A 281 4.87 -3.98 14.56
CA HIS A 281 4.42 -3.58 15.88
C HIS A 281 4.73 -4.69 16.90
N SER A 282 5.28 -4.32 18.05
CA SER A 282 5.76 -5.27 19.06
C SER A 282 4.68 -5.82 19.99
N GLY A 283 3.45 -5.31 19.93
CA GLY A 283 2.45 -5.59 20.95
C GLY A 283 1.00 -5.42 20.50
N ILE A 284 0.13 -5.25 21.50
CA ILE A 284 -1.23 -4.77 21.33
C ILE A 284 -1.29 -3.47 22.13
N ASP A 285 -1.65 -2.37 21.48
CA ASP A 285 -1.87 -1.09 22.15
C ASP A 285 -2.92 -1.23 23.27
N GLY A 286 -2.77 -0.44 24.33
CA GLY A 286 -3.74 -0.38 25.42
C GLY A 286 -5.16 -0.20 24.88
N ASN A 287 -6.06 -1.12 25.22
CA ASN A 287 -7.40 -1.16 24.66
C ASN A 287 -8.45 -1.48 25.71
N LYS A 288 -9.64 -0.91 25.53
CA LYS A 288 -10.80 -1.09 26.42
C LYS A 288 -11.37 -2.53 26.45
N PHE A 289 -10.88 -3.40 25.59
CA PHE A 289 -11.35 -4.79 25.48
C PHE A 289 -10.50 -5.76 26.29
N GLY A 290 -9.42 -5.28 26.93
CA GLY A 290 -8.50 -6.12 27.70
C GLY A 290 -7.74 -7.13 26.83
N LEU A 291 -7.61 -6.89 25.52
CA LEU A 291 -6.90 -7.79 24.62
C LEU A 291 -5.41 -7.77 24.95
N GLN A 292 -4.83 -8.95 25.12
CA GLN A 292 -3.42 -9.19 25.37
C GLN A 292 -2.89 -10.25 24.40
N LEU A 293 -1.58 -10.26 24.18
CA LEU A 293 -0.93 -11.32 23.42
C LEU A 293 -1.02 -12.64 24.19
N ALA A 294 -1.53 -13.70 23.54
CA ALA A 294 -1.58 -15.03 24.14
C ALA A 294 -0.18 -15.61 24.41
N TYR A 295 0.82 -15.22 23.60
CA TYR A 295 2.19 -15.73 23.69
C TYR A 295 3.22 -14.59 23.58
N PRO A 296 3.33 -13.69 24.58
CA PRO A 296 4.12 -12.46 24.47
C PRO A 296 5.60 -12.74 24.18
N ALA A 297 6.19 -13.79 24.78
CA ALA A 297 7.59 -14.16 24.53
C ALA A 297 7.84 -14.60 23.08
N ARG A 298 6.93 -15.40 22.50
CA ARG A 298 7.04 -15.84 21.09
C ARG A 298 6.84 -14.68 20.12
N THR A 299 5.89 -13.80 20.41
CA THR A 299 5.68 -12.58 19.62
C THR A 299 6.91 -11.66 19.68
N SER A 300 7.49 -11.48 20.87
CA SER A 300 8.70 -10.67 21.04
C SER A 300 9.88 -11.23 20.23
N ALA A 301 10.12 -12.55 20.28
CA ALA A 301 11.16 -13.21 19.48
C ALA A 301 10.94 -12.99 17.98
N LEU A 302 9.72 -13.22 17.47
CA LEU A 302 9.38 -12.98 16.06
C LEU A 302 9.60 -11.52 15.65
N VAL A 303 9.22 -10.57 16.50
CA VAL A 303 9.41 -9.14 16.26
C VAL A 303 10.88 -8.78 16.21
N GLN A 304 11.70 -9.32 17.12
CA GLN A 304 13.15 -9.14 17.13
C GLN A 304 13.79 -9.69 15.84
N ASP A 305 13.35 -10.87 15.38
CA ASP A 305 13.83 -11.45 14.11
C ASP A 305 13.47 -10.56 12.91
N ILE A 306 12.22 -10.09 12.82
CA ILE A 306 11.77 -9.18 11.76
C ILE A 306 12.59 -7.89 11.76
N VAL A 307 12.80 -7.31 12.95
CA VAL A 307 13.62 -6.13 13.13
C VAL A 307 15.06 -6.37 12.67
N ALA A 308 15.69 -7.46 13.13
CA ALA A 308 17.05 -7.81 12.78
C ALA A 308 17.20 -8.03 11.26
N TRP A 309 16.25 -8.74 10.64
CA TRP A 309 16.25 -8.98 9.20
C TRP A 309 16.01 -7.71 8.38
N SER A 310 15.22 -6.77 8.89
CA SER A 310 14.94 -5.50 8.21
C SER A 310 16.19 -4.63 8.03
N ASN A 311 17.25 -4.87 8.82
CA ASN A 311 18.52 -4.16 8.70
C ASN A 311 19.29 -4.55 7.44
N SER A 312 19.03 -5.72 6.85
CA SER A 312 19.71 -6.19 5.65
C SER A 312 19.37 -5.31 4.44
N PRO A 313 20.37 -4.67 3.78
CA PRO A 313 20.14 -3.86 2.59
C PRO A 313 19.45 -4.63 1.45
N LEU A 314 19.74 -5.93 1.32
CA LEU A 314 19.18 -6.81 0.28
C LEU A 314 17.70 -7.16 0.49
N ARG A 315 17.17 -6.88 1.69
CA ARG A 315 15.78 -7.20 2.06
C ARG A 315 14.91 -5.96 2.18
N ARG A 316 15.40 -4.81 1.71
CA ARG A 316 14.69 -3.53 1.79
C ARG A 316 13.69 -3.37 0.66
N ILE A 317 12.56 -2.75 0.96
CA ILE A 317 11.39 -2.75 0.08
C ILE A 317 11.63 -2.01 -1.24
N TYR A 318 12.56 -1.06 -1.30
CA TYR A 318 12.90 -0.37 -2.55
C TYR A 318 13.43 -1.33 -3.62
N LEU A 319 14.14 -2.39 -3.23
CA LEU A 319 14.64 -3.40 -4.17
C LEU A 319 13.49 -4.15 -4.82
N LEU A 320 12.45 -4.49 -4.05
CA LEU A 320 11.27 -5.14 -4.58
C LEU A 320 10.56 -4.26 -5.62
N HIS A 321 10.41 -2.97 -5.33
CA HIS A 321 9.81 -2.01 -6.26
C HIS A 321 10.63 -1.90 -7.56
N ALA A 322 11.96 -1.73 -7.43
CA ALA A 322 12.86 -1.63 -8.58
C ALA A 322 12.82 -2.90 -9.44
N VAL A 323 12.94 -4.08 -8.83
CA VAL A 323 12.88 -5.37 -9.53
C VAL A 323 11.52 -5.57 -10.19
N ALA A 324 10.42 -5.27 -9.51
CA ALA A 324 9.07 -5.39 -10.07
C ALA A 324 8.89 -4.54 -11.33
N LEU A 325 9.34 -3.28 -11.31
CA LEU A 325 9.24 -2.37 -12.45
C LEU A 325 10.15 -2.82 -13.61
N VAL A 326 11.39 -3.21 -13.34
CA VAL A 326 12.31 -3.73 -14.37
C VAL A 326 11.75 -4.99 -15.01
N LEU A 327 11.28 -5.96 -14.22
CA LEU A 327 10.66 -7.18 -14.74
C LEU A 327 9.40 -6.87 -15.55
N ALA A 328 8.57 -5.92 -15.11
CA ALA A 328 7.39 -5.50 -15.85
C ALA A 328 7.76 -4.91 -17.21
N VAL A 329 8.77 -4.03 -17.28
CA VAL A 329 9.26 -3.47 -18.55
C VAL A 329 9.78 -4.56 -19.48
N ILE A 330 10.60 -5.48 -18.97
CA ILE A 330 11.13 -6.61 -19.75
C ILE A 330 9.99 -7.49 -20.26
N ALA A 331 9.01 -7.85 -19.41
CA ALA A 331 7.85 -8.62 -19.82
C ALA A 331 7.09 -7.90 -20.95
N VAL A 332 6.82 -6.60 -20.78
CA VAL A 332 6.15 -5.75 -21.78
C VAL A 332 6.88 -5.78 -23.12
N TRP A 333 8.20 -5.62 -23.09
CA TRP A 333 9.04 -5.60 -24.28
C TRP A 333 9.03 -6.94 -25.04
N ILE A 334 9.05 -8.06 -24.32
CA ILE A 334 9.16 -9.40 -24.89
C ILE A 334 7.87 -9.87 -25.61
N ASN A 335 6.69 -9.47 -25.14
CA ASN A 335 5.42 -10.02 -25.66
C ASN A 335 4.27 -9.02 -25.61
N ARG A 336 4.31 -8.00 -26.47
CA ARG A 336 3.47 -6.77 -26.47
C ARG A 336 1.93 -6.93 -26.34
N TRP A 337 1.36 -8.12 -26.30
CA TRP A 337 -0.10 -8.35 -26.26
C TRP A 337 -0.62 -8.62 -24.83
N ARG A 338 -1.63 -7.84 -24.38
CA ARG A 338 -2.39 -7.96 -23.12
C ARG A 338 -1.66 -7.59 -21.82
N TYR A 339 -1.09 -6.38 -21.76
CA TYR A 339 -0.43 -5.84 -20.56
C TYR A 339 -1.24 -4.82 -19.76
N ASP A 340 -2.50 -4.60 -20.11
CA ASP A 340 -3.31 -3.56 -19.49
C ASP A 340 -3.34 -3.67 -17.96
N LEU A 341 -3.43 -4.91 -17.42
CA LEU A 341 -3.37 -5.11 -15.97
C LEU A 341 -1.97 -4.86 -15.39
N LEU A 342 -0.89 -5.35 -16.01
CA LEU A 342 0.48 -5.10 -15.50
C LEU A 342 0.80 -3.60 -15.53
N PHE A 343 0.37 -2.91 -16.58
CA PHE A 343 0.48 -1.47 -16.72
C PHE A 343 -0.34 -0.74 -15.66
N ALA A 344 -1.61 -1.15 -15.43
CA ALA A 344 -2.44 -0.58 -14.37
C ALA A 344 -1.82 -0.80 -12.98
N LEU A 345 -1.27 -2.00 -12.69
CA LEU A 345 -0.57 -2.27 -11.44
C LEU A 345 0.68 -1.39 -11.30
N GLY A 346 1.50 -1.28 -12.34
CA GLY A 346 2.70 -0.44 -12.36
C GLY A 346 2.38 1.04 -12.14
N LEU A 347 1.38 1.57 -12.86
CA LEU A 347 0.89 2.94 -12.64
C LEU A 347 0.33 3.14 -11.24
N GLY A 348 -0.38 2.15 -10.69
CA GLY A 348 -0.91 2.19 -9.33
C GLY A 348 0.20 2.27 -8.30
N ILE A 349 1.25 1.46 -8.46
CA ILE A 349 2.46 1.51 -7.62
C ILE A 349 3.09 2.90 -7.70
N ILE A 350 3.34 3.43 -8.90
CA ILE A 350 3.95 4.76 -9.09
C ILE A 350 3.07 5.85 -8.46
N GLY A 351 1.76 5.83 -8.70
CA GLY A 351 0.83 6.81 -8.16
C GLY A 351 0.75 6.78 -6.64
N PHE A 352 0.76 5.58 -6.03
CA PHE A 352 0.75 5.43 -4.58
C PHE A 352 2.08 5.87 -3.94
N VAL A 353 3.22 5.48 -4.53
CA VAL A 353 4.54 5.93 -4.07
C VAL A 353 4.68 7.45 -4.19
N GLY A 354 4.18 8.03 -5.29
CA GLY A 354 4.12 9.48 -5.48
C GLY A 354 3.27 10.17 -4.41
N LEU A 355 2.10 9.62 -4.07
CA LEU A 355 1.29 10.13 -2.96
C LEU A 355 2.07 10.10 -1.64
N LEU A 356 2.75 8.98 -1.34
CA LEU A 356 3.54 8.87 -0.10
C LEU A 356 4.67 9.91 -0.06
N TYR A 357 5.38 10.12 -1.17
CA TYR A 357 6.45 11.12 -1.23
C TYR A 357 5.99 12.51 -0.80
N PHE A 358 4.80 12.94 -1.24
CA PHE A 358 4.28 14.29 -0.96
C PHE A 358 3.38 14.39 0.28
N ALA A 359 2.82 13.29 0.76
CA ALA A 359 1.76 13.34 1.78
C ALA A 359 1.91 12.28 2.89
N ALA A 360 3.01 11.53 2.95
CA ALA A 360 3.23 10.62 4.07
C ALA A 360 3.39 11.41 5.38
N PRO A 361 2.69 11.02 6.46
CA PRO A 361 2.85 11.61 7.79
C PRO A 361 3.99 10.95 8.61
N ALA A 362 4.51 9.83 8.11
CA ALA A 362 5.51 9.03 8.78
C ALA A 362 6.18 8.05 7.80
N ALA A 363 7.33 7.53 8.22
CA ALA A 363 8.12 6.53 7.55
C ALA A 363 7.81 5.10 8.01
N ASP A 364 6.70 4.86 8.72
CA ASP A 364 6.30 3.50 9.14
C ASP A 364 6.29 2.54 7.93
N ALA A 365 6.89 1.36 8.09
CA ALA A 365 6.93 0.35 7.03
C ALA A 365 5.52 -0.07 6.54
N ARG A 366 4.49 0.10 7.36
CA ARG A 366 3.09 -0.17 6.99
C ARG A 366 2.61 0.71 5.83
N TYR A 367 3.15 1.92 5.67
CA TYR A 367 2.70 2.83 4.62
C TYR A 367 3.13 2.34 3.23
N VAL A 368 4.29 1.70 3.12
CA VAL A 368 4.79 1.11 1.86
C VAL A 368 4.27 -0.31 1.62
N PHE A 369 3.55 -0.90 2.59
CA PHE A 369 3.01 -2.24 2.44
C PHE A 369 2.09 -2.39 1.21
N PRO A 370 1.13 -1.47 0.94
CA PRO A 370 0.25 -1.63 -0.23
C PRO A 370 0.97 -1.67 -1.57
N SER A 371 1.89 -0.73 -1.82
CA SER A 371 2.71 -0.75 -3.04
C SER A 371 3.71 -1.90 -3.04
N GLY A 372 4.19 -2.33 -1.88
CA GLY A 372 5.06 -3.50 -1.72
C GLY A 372 4.38 -4.80 -2.13
N VAL A 373 3.13 -5.04 -1.72
CA VAL A 373 2.37 -6.22 -2.15
C VAL A 373 2.05 -6.18 -3.64
N PHE A 374 1.66 -5.01 -4.17
CA PHE A 374 1.44 -4.86 -5.61
C PHE A 374 2.73 -5.08 -6.40
N SER A 375 3.87 -4.65 -5.88
CA SER A 375 5.19 -4.91 -6.46
C SER A 375 5.55 -6.39 -6.43
N ALA A 376 5.29 -7.09 -5.31
CA ALA A 376 5.48 -8.55 -5.23
C ALA A 376 4.64 -9.29 -6.27
N LEU A 377 3.36 -8.94 -6.38
CA LEU A 377 2.47 -9.50 -7.39
C LEU A 377 2.97 -9.19 -8.81
N LEU A 378 3.30 -7.93 -9.10
CA LEU A 378 3.80 -7.51 -10.40
C LEU A 378 5.08 -8.25 -10.81
N ALA A 379 6.04 -8.41 -9.88
CA ALA A 379 7.27 -9.16 -10.10
C ALA A 379 6.99 -10.63 -10.44
N ILE A 380 6.12 -11.30 -9.68
CA ILE A 380 5.75 -12.70 -9.91
C ILE A 380 5.03 -12.88 -11.26
N LEU A 381 4.07 -12.01 -11.58
CA LEU A 381 3.37 -12.05 -12.85
C LEU A 381 4.33 -11.83 -14.03
N ALA A 382 5.21 -10.84 -13.94
CA ALA A 382 6.19 -10.55 -14.98
C ALA A 382 7.20 -11.69 -15.16
N LEU A 383 7.76 -12.22 -14.07
CA LEU A 383 8.69 -13.36 -14.11
C LEU A 383 8.03 -14.61 -14.69
N GLY A 384 6.79 -14.90 -14.30
CA GLY A 384 6.02 -16.01 -14.86
C GLY A 384 5.86 -15.89 -16.37
N ARG A 385 5.59 -14.67 -16.87
CA ARG A 385 5.46 -14.40 -18.31
C ARG A 385 6.78 -14.57 -19.05
N ILE A 386 7.87 -14.01 -18.54
CA ILE A 386 9.21 -14.15 -19.11
C ILE A 386 9.58 -15.63 -19.21
N THR A 387 9.37 -16.40 -18.14
CA THR A 387 9.67 -17.84 -18.10
C THR A 387 8.87 -18.62 -19.14
N MET A 388 7.58 -18.32 -19.31
CA MET A 388 6.74 -18.95 -20.32
C MET A 388 7.16 -18.62 -21.75
N TRP A 389 7.66 -17.41 -21.99
CA TRP A 389 8.20 -17.03 -23.30
C TRP A 389 9.50 -17.77 -23.61
N ILE A 390 10.43 -17.85 -22.64
CA ILE A 390 11.69 -18.58 -22.81
C ILE A 390 11.41 -20.06 -23.14
N ARG A 391 10.47 -20.69 -22.43
CA ARG A 391 10.08 -22.08 -22.69
C ARG A 391 9.45 -22.27 -24.07
N ALA A 392 8.65 -21.31 -24.54
CA ALA A 392 8.02 -21.38 -25.86
C ALA A 392 9.01 -21.25 -27.02
N LYS A 393 10.18 -20.65 -26.79
CA LYS A 393 11.25 -20.50 -27.81
C LYS A 393 12.23 -21.67 -27.87
N ARG A 394 12.24 -22.58 -26.88
CA ARG A 394 13.15 -23.73 -26.93
C ARG A 394 12.67 -24.67 -28.05
N PRO A 395 13.50 -24.96 -29.07
CA PRO A 395 13.13 -25.93 -30.09
C PRO A 395 12.87 -27.26 -29.41
N VAL A 396 11.71 -27.85 -29.69
CA VAL A 396 11.46 -29.25 -29.30
C VAL A 396 12.52 -30.06 -30.04
N PRO A 397 13.38 -30.85 -29.36
CA PRO A 397 14.32 -31.71 -30.05
C PRO A 397 13.49 -32.58 -30.99
N THR A 398 13.65 -32.39 -32.30
CA THR A 398 12.99 -33.25 -33.27
C THR A 398 13.59 -34.63 -33.06
N THR A 399 12.76 -35.60 -32.66
CA THR A 399 13.12 -37.02 -32.58
C THR A 399 13.32 -37.62 -33.98
N GLU A 400 13.99 -36.88 -34.87
CA GLU A 400 14.34 -37.34 -36.23
C GLU A 400 15.53 -38.31 -36.23
N GLY A 401 16.20 -38.50 -35.09
CA GLY A 401 17.28 -39.49 -34.93
C GLY A 401 16.84 -40.93 -34.63
N GLU A 402 15.56 -41.18 -34.30
CA GLU A 402 15.14 -42.51 -33.82
C GLU A 402 14.43 -43.38 -34.86
N ASN A 403 14.10 -42.82 -36.03
CA ASN A 403 13.48 -43.57 -37.14
C ASN A 403 14.47 -43.98 -38.26
N SER A 404 15.72 -43.52 -38.23
CA SER A 404 16.74 -43.96 -39.18
C SER A 404 17.32 -45.36 -38.85
N SER A 405 17.19 -45.84 -37.61
CA SER A 405 17.65 -47.19 -37.21
C SER A 405 16.59 -48.30 -37.38
N ARG A 406 15.30 -47.96 -37.59
CA ARG A 406 14.22 -48.95 -37.79
C ARG A 406 13.86 -49.23 -39.25
N ARG A 407 14.57 -48.64 -40.23
CA ARG A 407 14.39 -48.94 -41.67
C ARG A 407 15.49 -49.85 -42.27
N LEU A 408 16.37 -50.40 -41.44
CA LEU A 408 17.44 -51.32 -41.86
C LEU A 408 17.35 -52.72 -41.23
N SER A 409 16.20 -53.06 -40.62
CA SER A 409 15.82 -54.40 -40.20
C SER A 409 14.52 -54.78 -40.88
#